data_AF-A0A7S3ZL66-F1
#
_entry.id   AF-A0A7S3ZL66-F1
#
_cell.length_a   1.000
_cell.length_b   1.000
_cell.length_c   1.000
_cell.angle_alpha   90.00
_cell.angle_beta   90.00
_cell.angle_gamma   90.00
#
_symmetry.space_group_name_H-M   'P 1'
#
loop_
_entity.id
_entity.type
_entity.pdbx_description
1 polymer ?
#
loop_
_entity_poly.entity_id
_entity_poly.type
_entity_poly.pdbx_seq_one_letter_code
_entity_poly.pdbx_strand_id
1 'polypeptide(L)'
;FLALRVGWCQPGINSPRTIGASGVPPAFETAGAAASVKDDSHDDAWFRGMWLSNGDFLRLFGAAALSDRIPGSGYHCVNAMSANTNARWSLDETEALLGVRPRDDAASYG
;
A
#
# COMPACT_ATOMS: atom_id res chain seq x y z
N PHE A 1 21.04 2.80 2.81
CA PHE A 1 20.00 3.00 1.77
C PHE A 1 18.67 2.51 2.32
N LEU A 2 17.59 3.26 2.12
CA LEU A 2 16.24 2.87 2.53
C LEU A 2 15.38 2.63 1.29
N ALA A 3 14.65 1.52 1.27
CA ALA A 3 13.61 1.20 0.30
C ALA A 3 12.25 1.10 0.99
N LEU A 4 11.22 1.67 0.36
CA LEU A 4 9.83 1.45 0.74
C LEU A 4 9.20 0.45 -0.22
N ARG A 5 8.82 -0.72 0.28
CA ARG A 5 8.07 -1.73 -0.49
C ARG A 5 6.60 -1.33 -0.51
N VAL A 6 6.19 -0.67 -1.58
CA VAL A 6 4.81 -0.19 -1.75
C VAL A 6 3.87 -1.36 -2.04
N GLY A 7 2.71 -1.37 -1.36
CA GLY A 7 1.60 -2.27 -1.64
C GLY A 7 0.82 -1.85 -2.89
N TRP A 8 -0.51 -1.92 -2.81
CA TRP A 8 -1.38 -1.50 -3.91
C TRP A 8 -1.59 0.01 -3.91
N CYS A 9 -1.35 0.65 -5.06
CA CYS A 9 -1.66 2.05 -5.30
C CYS A 9 -2.03 2.32 -6.75
N GLN A 10 -2.72 3.45 -6.99
CA GLN A 10 -3.04 3.94 -8.33
C GLN A 10 -2.73 5.45 -8.48
N PRO A 11 -2.60 5.95 -9.71
CA PRO A 11 -2.49 7.38 -9.97
C PRO A 11 -3.73 8.17 -9.51
N GLY A 12 -3.51 9.41 -9.08
CA GLY A 12 -4.58 10.32 -8.69
C GLY A 12 -5.14 10.03 -7.29
N ILE A 13 -6.47 10.04 -7.17
CA ILE A 13 -7.16 9.68 -5.92
C ILE A 13 -7.05 8.18 -5.74
N ASN A 14 -6.21 7.76 -4.80
CA ASN A 14 -5.95 6.36 -4.56
C ASN A 14 -7.04 5.74 -3.68
N SER A 15 -8.24 5.59 -4.23
CA SER A 15 -9.41 5.02 -3.54
C SER A 15 -9.37 3.50 -3.52
N PRO A 16 -9.65 2.83 -2.38
CA PRO A 16 -9.70 1.36 -2.33
C PRO A 16 -10.94 0.80 -3.02
N ARG A 17 -11.92 1.65 -3.38
CA ARG A 17 -13.14 1.28 -4.09
C ARG A 17 -12.91 0.91 -5.54
N THR A 18 -11.79 1.34 -6.11
CA THR A 18 -11.41 1.05 -7.50
C THR A 18 -10.52 -0.18 -7.61
N ILE A 19 -10.20 -0.82 -6.48
CA ILE A 19 -9.51 -2.12 -6.45
C ILE A 19 -10.49 -3.16 -6.94
N GLY A 20 -10.13 -3.82 -8.03
CA GLY A 20 -10.79 -5.02 -8.52
C GLY A 20 -9.86 -6.23 -8.49
N ALA A 21 -10.41 -7.36 -8.91
CA ALA A 21 -9.84 -8.69 -8.78
C ALA A 21 -8.48 -8.88 -9.45
N SER A 22 -8.24 -8.14 -10.55
CA SER A 22 -6.97 -8.16 -11.26
C SER A 22 -5.82 -7.55 -10.45
N GLY A 23 -6.14 -6.75 -9.42
CA GLY A 23 -5.17 -5.90 -8.74
C GLY A 23 -4.55 -4.84 -9.66
N VAL A 24 -5.09 -4.63 -10.85
CA VAL A 24 -4.60 -3.63 -11.80
C VAL A 24 -5.45 -2.37 -11.63
N PRO A 25 -4.84 -1.19 -11.42
CA PRO A 25 -5.60 0.06 -11.42
C PRO A 25 -6.34 0.28 -12.75
N PRO A 26 -7.57 0.82 -12.74
CA PRO A 26 -8.37 1.02 -13.95
C PRO A 26 -7.65 1.80 -15.06
N ALA A 27 -6.80 2.76 -14.70
CA ALA A 27 -6.02 3.55 -15.65
C ALA A 27 -4.98 2.74 -16.45
N PHE A 28 -4.64 1.53 -16.00
CA PHE A 28 -3.66 0.63 -16.63
C PHE A 28 -4.30 -0.64 -17.18
N GLU A 29 -5.62 -0.79 -17.05
CA GLU A 29 -6.33 -1.90 -17.65
C GLU A 29 -6.26 -1.77 -19.18
N THR A 30 -5.57 -2.73 -19.80
CA THR A 30 -5.54 -2.87 -21.26
C THR A 30 -6.56 -3.94 -21.66
N ALA A 31 -7.14 -3.87 -22.85
CA ALA A 31 -8.23 -4.76 -23.30
C ALA A 31 -7.94 -6.29 -23.19
N GLY A 32 -6.68 -6.71 -23.02
CA GLY A 32 -6.28 -8.10 -22.77
C GLY A 32 -6.16 -8.51 -21.29
N ALA A 33 -6.12 -7.55 -20.35
CA ALA A 33 -6.04 -7.80 -18.90
C ALA A 33 -7.42 -7.96 -18.24
N ALA A 34 -8.49 -7.52 -18.92
CA ALA A 34 -9.87 -7.66 -18.47
C ALA A 34 -10.44 -9.09 -18.63
N ALA A 35 -9.65 -10.03 -19.15
CA ALA A 35 -10.10 -11.37 -19.53
C ALA A 35 -9.93 -12.41 -18.40
N SER A 36 -10.35 -12.10 -17.18
CA SER A 36 -10.76 -13.11 -16.21
C SER A 36 -11.69 -12.52 -15.16
N VAL A 37 -12.87 -12.04 -15.58
CA VAL A 37 -13.97 -11.77 -14.65
C VAL A 37 -14.59 -13.13 -14.29
N LYS A 38 -13.92 -13.89 -13.43
CA LYS A 38 -14.60 -14.86 -12.57
C LYS A 38 -14.70 -14.24 -11.19
N ASP A 39 -15.67 -14.71 -10.41
CA ASP A 39 -16.01 -14.15 -9.11
C ASP A 39 -14.83 -14.27 -8.13
N ASP A 40 -14.10 -13.17 -7.97
CA ASP A 40 -12.75 -13.09 -7.38
C ASP A 40 -12.76 -12.25 -6.08
N SER A 41 -13.85 -12.33 -5.30
CA SER A 41 -13.99 -11.65 -3.99
C SER A 41 -12.81 -11.88 -3.03
N HIS A 42 -12.11 -13.02 -3.17
CA HIS A 42 -10.90 -13.33 -2.42
C HIS A 42 -9.70 -12.46 -2.82
N ASP A 43 -9.54 -12.18 -4.11
CA ASP A 43 -8.40 -11.41 -4.63
C ASP A 43 -8.63 -9.91 -4.40
N ASP A 44 -9.88 -9.45 -4.46
CA ASP A 44 -10.27 -8.12 -3.99
C ASP A 44 -9.86 -7.89 -2.53
N ALA A 45 -10.16 -8.87 -1.65
CA ALA A 45 -9.78 -8.80 -0.25
C ALA A 45 -8.25 -8.85 -0.06
N TRP A 46 -7.53 -9.59 -0.92
CA TRP A 46 -6.07 -9.60 -0.92
C TRP A 46 -5.48 -8.23 -1.24
N PHE A 47 -5.89 -7.60 -2.34
CA PHE A 47 -5.36 -6.29 -2.75
C PHE A 47 -5.80 -5.17 -1.81
N ARG A 48 -7.00 -5.21 -1.25
CA ARG A 48 -7.45 -4.29 -0.20
C ARG A 48 -6.59 -4.39 1.07
N GLY A 49 -6.13 -5.60 1.41
CA GLY A 49 -5.17 -5.81 2.50
C GLY A 49 -3.78 -5.22 2.23
N MET A 50 -3.50 -4.82 0.99
CA MET A 50 -2.24 -4.20 0.55
C MET A 50 -2.38 -2.71 0.22
N TRP A 51 -3.57 -2.13 0.31
CA TRP A 51 -3.85 -0.77 -0.13
C TRP A 51 -3.04 0.28 0.65
N LEU A 52 -2.58 1.33 -0.04
CA LEU A 52 -1.91 2.49 0.53
C LEU A 52 -2.68 3.78 0.20
N SER A 53 -3.28 4.46 1.16
CA SER A 53 -3.98 5.73 0.91
C SER A 53 -3.03 6.86 0.49
N ASN A 54 -3.55 7.93 -0.11
CA ASN A 54 -2.75 9.14 -0.37
C ASN A 54 -2.21 9.76 0.95
N GLY A 55 -2.99 9.73 2.03
CA GLY A 55 -2.61 10.29 3.32
C GLY A 55 -1.45 9.54 3.95
N ASP A 56 -1.52 8.21 3.93
CA ASP A 56 -0.46 7.34 4.45
C ASP A 56 0.75 7.31 3.53
N PHE A 57 0.57 7.47 2.21
CA PHE A 57 1.68 7.68 1.29
C PHE A 57 2.53 8.89 1.73
N LEU A 58 1.90 10.06 1.92
CA LEU A 58 2.60 11.27 2.35
C LEU A 58 3.24 11.11 3.73
N ARG A 59 2.56 10.45 4.67
CA ARG A 59 3.08 10.17 6.01
C ARG A 59 4.36 9.34 5.96
N LEU A 60 4.32 8.21 5.26
CA LEU A 60 5.43 7.25 5.21
C LEU A 60 6.61 7.81 4.41
N PHE A 61 6.35 8.35 3.22
CA PHE A 61 7.40 8.91 2.38
C PHE A 61 8.00 10.18 3.00
N GLY A 62 7.17 11.03 3.62
CA GLY A 62 7.63 12.19 4.38
C GLY A 62 8.54 11.79 5.54
N ALA A 63 8.13 10.78 6.33
CA ALA A 63 8.98 10.25 7.40
C ALA A 63 10.28 9.65 6.86
N ALA A 64 10.23 8.86 5.79
CA ALA A 64 11.42 8.27 5.17
C ALA A 64 12.40 9.34 4.65
N ALA A 65 11.91 10.41 4.04
CA ALA A 65 12.74 11.48 3.48
C ALA A 65 13.35 12.40 4.54
N LEU A 66 12.71 12.53 5.71
CA LEU A 66 13.11 13.47 6.76
C LEU A 66 13.68 12.80 8.01
N SER A 67 13.75 11.47 8.05
CA SER A 67 14.14 10.74 9.26
C SER A 67 15.66 10.69 9.43
N ASP A 68 16.12 11.22 10.56
CA ASP A 68 17.49 11.05 11.06
C ASP A 68 17.68 9.70 11.80
N ARG A 69 16.63 8.88 11.90
CA ARG A 69 16.64 7.60 12.66
C ARG A 69 17.16 6.42 11.85
N ILE A 70 17.22 6.56 10.53
CA ILE A 70 17.60 5.46 9.64
C ILE A 70 19.12 5.27 9.71
N PRO A 71 19.63 4.05 9.99
CA PRO A 71 21.07 3.81 10.01
C PRO A 71 21.70 4.14 8.66
N GLY A 72 22.77 4.95 8.68
CA GLY A 72 23.47 5.38 7.47
C GLY A 72 24.19 4.26 6.71
N SER A 73 24.46 3.14 7.37
CA SER A 73 25.05 1.94 6.76
C SER A 73 23.98 0.91 6.39
N GLY A 74 24.29 0.10 5.37
CA GLY A 74 23.48 -1.03 4.96
C GLY A 74 22.30 -0.69 4.04
N TYR A 75 21.43 -1.68 3.86
CA TYR A 75 20.21 -1.61 3.08
C TYR A 75 19.02 -1.99 3.97
N HIS A 76 18.04 -1.11 4.07
CA HIS A 76 16.84 -1.29 4.88
C HIS A 76 15.63 -1.29 3.94
N CYS A 77 14.71 -2.23 4.09
CA CYS A 77 13.51 -2.32 3.29
C CYS A 77 12.31 -2.50 4.20
N VAL A 78 11.37 -1.54 4.17
CA VAL A 78 10.18 -1.58 5.03
C VAL A 78 8.91 -1.52 4.18
N ASN A 79 7.83 -2.12 4.69
CA ASN A 79 6.56 -2.19 3.96
C ASN A 79 5.81 -0.86 4.03
N ALA A 80 5.24 -0.42 2.91
CA ALA A 80 4.47 0.80 2.79
C ALA A 80 3.06 0.49 2.29
N MET A 81 2.12 0.42 3.23
CA MET A 81 0.69 0.28 3.01
C MET A 81 -0.06 0.91 4.19
N SER A 82 -1.36 1.16 4.03
CA SER A 82 -2.23 1.65 5.08
C SER A 82 -2.44 0.60 6.18
N ALA A 83 -2.99 1.01 7.33
CA ALA A 83 -3.25 0.14 8.48
C ALA A 83 -4.52 -0.71 8.27
N ASN A 84 -4.55 -1.46 7.16
CA ASN A 84 -5.72 -2.19 6.72
C ASN A 84 -6.10 -3.31 7.72
N THR A 85 -7.40 -3.48 8.03
CA THR A 85 -7.89 -4.51 8.97
C THR A 85 -7.45 -5.94 8.59
N ASN A 86 -7.18 -6.21 7.30
CA ASN A 86 -6.64 -7.47 6.80
C ASN A 86 -5.24 -7.31 6.17
N ALA A 87 -4.39 -6.51 6.81
CA ALA A 87 -3.02 -6.23 6.38
C ALA A 87 -2.25 -7.50 5.98
N ARG A 88 -1.69 -7.52 4.76
CA ARG A 88 -0.95 -8.69 4.25
C ARG A 88 0.53 -8.70 4.65
N TRP A 89 1.07 -7.54 4.99
CA TRP A 89 2.45 -7.37 5.44
C TRP A 89 2.48 -6.78 6.86
N SER A 90 3.51 -7.10 7.64
CA SER A 90 3.71 -6.41 8.92
C SER A 90 4.21 -4.98 8.69
N LEU A 91 3.75 -4.06 9.54
CA LEU A 91 4.20 -2.67 9.62
C LEU A 91 5.12 -2.41 10.82
N ASP A 92 5.46 -3.44 11.60
CA ASP A 92 6.21 -3.27 12.85
C ASP A 92 7.62 -2.71 12.59
N GLU A 93 8.29 -3.22 11.56
CA GLU A 93 9.60 -2.70 11.14
C GLU A 93 9.51 -1.28 10.57
N THR A 94 8.44 -0.99 9.82
CA THR A 94 8.14 0.36 9.31
C THR A 94 8.00 1.35 10.46
N GLU A 95 7.24 0.99 11.50
CA GLU A 95 7.05 1.83 12.68
C GLU A 95 8.34 1.97 13.51
N ALA A 96 9.09 0.88 13.69
CA ALA A 96 10.35 0.91 14.42
C ALA A 96 11.38 1.84 13.75
N LEU A 97 11.50 1.75 12.42
CA LEU A 97 12.52 2.47 11.65
C LEU A 97 12.11 3.91 11.33
N LEU A 98 10.87 4.14 10.91
CA LEU A 98 10.37 5.47 10.51
C LEU A 98 9.77 6.26 11.68
N GLY A 99 9.41 5.59 12.79
CA GLY A 99 8.80 6.23 13.95
C GLY A 99 7.36 6.70 13.73
N VAL A 100 6.73 6.28 12.63
CA VAL A 100 5.35 6.63 12.29
C VAL A 100 4.57 5.38 11.91
N ARG A 101 3.29 5.36 12.25
CA ARG A 101 2.35 4.33 11.84
C ARG A 101 1.30 4.89 10.87
N PRO A 102 1.02 4.20 9.75
CA PRO A 102 -0.13 4.45 8.89
C PRO A 102 -1.45 4.44 9.68
N ARG A 103 -2.47 5.13 9.18
CA ARG A 103 -3.73 5.36 9.91
C ARG A 103 -4.98 4.94 9.15
N ASP A 104 -4.95 5.02 7.83
CA ASP A 104 -6.13 4.72 7.04
C ASP A 104 -6.34 3.20 6.95
N ASP A 105 -7.56 2.79 6.63
CA ASP A 105 -7.93 1.40 6.45
C ASP A 105 -8.91 1.28 5.28
N ALA A 106 -8.60 0.42 4.30
CA ALA A 106 -9.47 0.15 3.17
C ALA A 106 -10.91 -0.22 3.57
N ALA A 107 -11.10 -0.89 4.71
CA ALA A 107 -12.42 -1.29 5.21
C ALA A 107 -13.30 -0.09 5.64
N SER A 108 -12.69 1.08 5.89
CA SER A 108 -13.43 2.32 6.23
C SER A 108 -14.05 3.01 5.01
N TYR A 109 -13.76 2.54 3.80
CA TYR A 109 -14.23 3.10 2.54
C TYR A 109 -15.22 2.10 1.89
N GLY A 110 -16.42 1.99 2.46
CA GLY A 110 -17.43 0.98 2.09
C GLY A 110 -18.15 1.28 0.79
#